data_AF-A0A3C1Q1R1-F1
#
_entry.id   AF-A0A3C1Q1R1-F1
#
_cell.length_a   1.000
_cell.length_b   1.000
_cell.length_c   1.000
_cell.angle_alpha   90.00
_cell.angle_beta   90.00
_cell.angle_gamma   90.00
#
_symmetry.space_group_name_H-M   'P 1'
#
loop_
_entity.id
_entity.type
_entity.pdbx_description
1 polymer ?
#
loop_
_entity_poly.entity_id
_entity_poly.type
_entity_poly.pdbx_seq_one_letter_code
_entity_poly.pdbx_strand_id
1 'polypeptide(L)'
;MASRRLVRQAAVQLLYARFASPKDQGGPEFWRLVNDRAALDFDRTRVKVLTHFQQGREVLTEKLRQVLTECAAAILAADPTEKLARDLKTFSAQEHLWAENCGNLNRLTKADTGGWRHELEKLLPEASELHQTRVEILQRIEGFPPPQYKKFTDIFEKLDKYDARVRMVHFPENYPDQRDLDHLHRISREMKELEKEAIKMADHVEAEVATIDEAIDAASANFDIERISKVDLAILRLAGWEIMKLSDLDAAISINEAVDLAHSFSGAESASFVNGVLDKISKS
;
A
#
# COMPACT_ATOMS: atom_id res chain seq x y z
N MET A 1 -16.92 -5.11 -0.64
CA MET A 1 -16.98 -4.79 -2.09
C MET A 1 -16.52 -3.36 -2.25
N ALA A 2 -15.68 -3.09 -3.25
CA ALA A 2 -15.32 -1.72 -3.60
C ALA A 2 -16.59 -0.93 -3.97
N SER A 3 -16.60 0.37 -3.67
CA SER A 3 -17.72 1.24 -4.06
C SER A 3 -17.83 1.27 -5.58
N ARG A 4 -19.04 1.06 -6.13
CA ARG A 4 -19.28 1.13 -7.59
C ARG A 4 -18.78 2.43 -8.19
N ARG A 5 -18.92 3.54 -7.46
CA ARG A 5 -18.40 4.85 -7.87
C ARG A 5 -16.87 4.85 -8.02
N LEU A 6 -16.14 4.24 -7.08
CA LEU A 6 -14.68 4.13 -7.17
C LEU A 6 -14.27 3.23 -8.34
N VAL A 7 -14.99 2.14 -8.58
CA VAL A 7 -14.74 1.25 -9.72
C VAL A 7 -14.93 2.01 -11.04
N ARG A 8 -16.02 2.79 -11.20
CA ARG A 8 -16.23 3.63 -12.39
C ARG A 8 -15.13 4.67 -12.56
N GLN A 9 -14.76 5.34 -11.48
CA GLN A 9 -13.69 6.33 -11.52
C GLN A 9 -12.36 5.71 -12.00
N ALA A 10 -11.98 4.56 -11.42
CA ALA A 10 -10.78 3.83 -11.81
C ALA A 10 -10.87 3.31 -13.27
N ALA A 11 -12.03 2.82 -13.70
CA ALA A 11 -12.26 2.37 -15.07
C ALA A 11 -12.12 3.52 -16.08
N VAL A 12 -12.70 4.70 -15.80
CA VAL A 12 -12.53 5.91 -16.65
C VAL A 12 -11.06 6.31 -16.73
N GLN A 13 -10.35 6.33 -15.60
CA GLN A 13 -8.91 6.66 -15.57
C GLN A 13 -8.08 5.64 -16.38
N LEU A 14 -8.43 4.36 -16.31
CA LEU A 14 -7.77 3.29 -17.06
C LEU A 14 -8.05 3.39 -18.55
N LEU A 15 -9.31 3.62 -18.95
CA LEU A 15 -9.71 3.85 -20.34
C LEU A 15 -8.97 5.07 -20.90
N TYR A 16 -8.93 6.17 -20.15
CA TYR A 16 -8.13 7.33 -20.53
C TYR A 16 -6.67 6.95 -20.75
N ALA A 17 -6.04 6.23 -19.82
CA ALA A 17 -4.64 5.82 -19.94
C ALA A 17 -4.40 4.97 -21.20
N ARG A 18 -5.22 3.94 -21.43
CA ARG A 18 -5.09 2.99 -22.55
C ARG A 18 -5.32 3.64 -23.91
N PHE A 19 -6.32 4.52 -24.05
CA PHE A 19 -6.63 5.17 -25.32
C PHE A 19 -5.79 6.45 -25.56
N ALA A 20 -5.32 7.12 -24.51
CA ALA A 20 -4.60 8.39 -24.64
C ALA A 20 -3.07 8.22 -24.69
N SER A 21 -2.51 7.18 -24.08
CA SER A 21 -1.07 7.01 -23.85
C SER A 21 -0.51 5.74 -24.50
N PRO A 22 0.47 5.84 -25.41
CA PRO A 22 1.16 4.67 -25.96
C PRO A 22 2.16 4.02 -25.00
N LYS A 23 2.44 4.64 -23.83
CA LYS A 23 3.47 4.18 -22.88
C LYS A 23 2.92 3.70 -21.55
N ASP A 24 1.72 4.13 -21.16
CA ASP A 24 1.17 3.87 -19.84
C ASP A 24 -0.29 3.43 -19.96
N GLN A 25 -0.48 2.12 -20.15
CA GLN A 25 -1.76 1.47 -20.45
C GLN A 25 -2.36 0.78 -19.22
N GLY A 26 -2.06 1.28 -18.01
CA GLY A 26 -2.52 0.69 -16.75
C GLY A 26 -1.50 -0.24 -16.08
N GLY A 27 -0.23 0.15 -16.08
CA GLY A 27 0.83 -0.59 -15.38
C GLY A 27 0.80 -0.41 -13.84
N PRO A 28 1.79 -0.96 -13.11
CA PRO A 28 1.85 -0.87 -11.65
C PRO A 28 1.83 0.56 -11.09
N GLU A 29 2.47 1.52 -11.78
CA GLU A 29 2.49 2.93 -11.36
C GLU A 29 1.11 3.58 -11.41
N PHE A 30 0.29 3.22 -12.41
CA PHE A 30 -1.10 3.68 -12.51
C PHE A 30 -1.91 3.20 -11.31
N TRP A 31 -1.85 1.92 -10.98
CA TRP A 31 -2.59 1.37 -9.85
C TRP A 31 -2.09 1.89 -8.50
N ARG A 32 -0.79 2.24 -8.40
CA ARG A 32 -0.26 2.93 -7.23
C ARG A 32 -0.91 4.30 -7.04
N LEU A 33 -1.14 5.05 -8.14
CA LEU A 33 -1.81 6.35 -8.09
C LEU A 33 -3.30 6.20 -7.74
N VAL A 34 -4.01 5.28 -8.42
CA VAL A 34 -5.45 5.04 -8.18
C VAL A 34 -5.70 4.60 -6.73
N ASN A 35 -4.82 3.74 -6.19
CA ASN A 35 -4.93 3.26 -4.82
C ASN A 35 -4.23 4.16 -3.78
N ASP A 36 -3.69 5.34 -4.12
CA ASP A 36 -2.83 6.10 -3.19
C ASP A 36 -3.50 6.36 -1.82
N ARG A 37 -4.79 6.69 -1.82
CA ARG A 37 -5.56 6.85 -0.57
C ARG A 37 -5.65 5.55 0.24
N ALA A 38 -5.96 4.43 -0.41
CA ALA A 38 -6.05 3.13 0.25
C ALA A 38 -4.67 2.65 0.73
N ALA A 39 -3.62 2.93 -0.04
CA ALA A 39 -2.22 2.67 0.33
C ALA A 39 -1.80 3.50 1.54
N LEU A 40 -2.24 4.76 1.63
CA LEU A 40 -2.02 5.60 2.81
C LEU A 40 -2.68 5.01 4.06
N ASP A 41 -3.93 4.56 3.94
CA ASP A 41 -4.65 3.92 5.04
C ASP A 41 -4.05 2.56 5.42
N PHE A 42 -3.54 1.81 4.44
CA PHE A 42 -2.78 0.59 4.65
C PHE A 42 -1.51 0.87 5.47
N ASP A 43 -0.74 1.87 5.09
CA ASP A 43 0.50 2.27 5.77
C ASP A 43 0.24 2.76 7.20
N ARG A 44 -0.82 3.55 7.40
CA ARG A 44 -1.26 3.95 8.75
C ARG A 44 -1.64 2.75 9.60
N THR A 45 -2.28 1.76 9.00
CA THR A 45 -2.63 0.51 9.68
C THR A 45 -1.37 -0.29 10.03
N ARG A 46 -0.39 -0.37 9.14
CA ARG A 46 0.92 -1.00 9.39
C ARG A 46 1.60 -0.37 10.60
N VAL A 47 1.65 0.96 10.68
CA VAL A 47 2.23 1.67 11.84
C VAL A 47 1.51 1.32 13.14
N LYS A 48 0.17 1.28 13.14
CA LYS A 48 -0.62 0.93 14.34
C LYS A 48 -0.33 -0.50 14.81
N VAL A 49 -0.36 -1.47 13.90
CA VAL A 49 -0.08 -2.88 14.22
C VAL A 49 1.37 -3.05 14.69
N LEU A 50 2.32 -2.42 13.99
CA LEU A 50 3.74 -2.43 14.37
C LEU A 50 3.92 -1.89 15.79
N THR A 51 3.36 -0.72 16.08
CA THR A 51 3.45 -0.09 17.40
C THR A 51 2.92 -1.01 18.49
N HIS A 52 1.78 -1.67 18.26
CA HIS A 52 1.23 -2.64 19.19
C HIS A 52 2.17 -3.84 19.38
N PHE A 53 2.67 -4.42 18.29
CA PHE A 53 3.53 -5.59 18.30
C PHE A 53 4.88 -5.36 18.97
N GLN A 54 5.40 -4.12 18.96
CA GLN A 54 6.69 -3.75 19.52
C GLN A 54 6.62 -3.25 20.98
N GLN A 55 5.43 -3.25 21.60
CA GLN A 55 5.30 -2.89 23.02
C GLN A 55 6.18 -3.77 23.90
N GLY A 56 7.06 -3.14 24.68
CA GLY A 56 7.97 -3.83 25.59
C GLY A 56 9.33 -4.19 24.98
N ARG A 57 9.58 -3.97 23.68
CA ARG A 57 10.90 -4.19 23.08
C ARG A 57 11.98 -3.30 23.71
N GLU A 58 11.68 -2.05 24.02
CA GLU A 58 12.61 -1.10 24.68
C GLU A 58 13.18 -1.64 26.00
N VAL A 59 12.39 -2.39 26.77
CA VAL A 59 12.86 -3.01 28.02
C VAL A 59 13.90 -4.10 27.74
N LEU A 60 13.78 -4.80 26.61
CA LEU A 60 14.76 -5.81 26.21
C LEU A 60 16.06 -5.18 25.68
N THR A 61 15.98 -4.07 24.95
CA THR A 61 17.17 -3.37 24.46
C THR A 61 17.99 -2.78 25.61
N GLU A 62 17.31 -2.29 26.65
CA GLU A 62 17.97 -1.85 27.89
C GLU A 62 18.60 -3.03 28.66
N LYS A 63 17.90 -4.18 28.74
CA LYS A 63 18.48 -5.40 29.32
C LYS A 63 19.70 -5.90 28.56
N LEU A 64 19.70 -5.81 27.23
CA LEU A 64 20.86 -6.15 26.40
C LEU A 64 22.07 -5.29 26.79
N ARG A 65 21.87 -3.98 26.92
CA ARG A 65 22.91 -3.03 27.34
C ARG A 65 23.49 -3.38 28.72
N GLN A 66 22.64 -3.80 29.66
CA GLN A 66 23.07 -4.27 30.98
C GLN A 66 23.89 -5.56 30.89
N VAL A 67 23.42 -6.55 30.12
CA VAL A 67 24.15 -7.81 29.90
C VAL A 67 25.51 -7.55 29.26
N LEU A 68 25.64 -6.62 28.32
CA LEU A 68 26.93 -6.23 27.76
C LEU A 68 27.90 -5.69 28.81
N THR A 69 27.39 -4.91 29.76
CA THR A 69 28.18 -4.36 30.86
C THR A 69 28.63 -5.47 31.82
N GLU A 70 27.72 -6.37 32.18
CA GLU A 70 28.01 -7.51 33.07
C GLU A 70 28.99 -8.51 32.44
N CYS A 71 28.93 -8.69 31.12
CA CYS A 71 29.77 -9.63 30.38
C CYS A 71 31.08 -9.01 29.86
N ALA A 72 31.41 -7.76 30.21
CA ALA A 72 32.56 -7.04 29.68
C ALA A 72 33.89 -7.82 29.79
N ALA A 73 34.13 -8.50 30.92
CA ALA A 73 35.33 -9.32 31.11
C ALA A 73 35.35 -10.56 30.19
N ALA A 74 34.21 -11.23 29.98
CA ALA A 74 34.11 -12.37 29.08
C ALA A 74 34.27 -11.95 27.61
N ILE A 75 33.73 -10.77 27.25
CA ILE A 75 33.88 -10.19 25.92
C ILE A 75 35.36 -9.89 25.62
N LEU A 76 36.06 -9.23 26.55
CA LEU A 76 37.49 -8.93 26.41
C LEU A 76 38.35 -10.20 26.37
N ALA A 77 38.00 -11.22 27.15
CA ALA A 77 38.70 -12.51 27.13
C ALA A 77 38.52 -13.25 25.80
N ALA A 78 37.35 -13.14 25.16
CA ALA A 78 37.08 -13.76 23.87
C ALA A 78 37.72 -13.03 22.68
N ASP A 79 37.90 -11.70 22.79
CA ASP A 79 38.58 -10.88 21.78
C ASP A 79 39.39 -9.74 22.41
N PRO A 80 40.70 -9.97 22.64
CA PRO A 80 41.59 -8.94 23.20
C PRO A 80 41.80 -7.72 22.30
N THR A 81 41.40 -7.75 21.02
CA THR A 81 41.51 -6.61 20.10
C THR A 81 40.39 -5.57 20.28
N GLU A 82 39.47 -5.83 21.22
CA GLU A 82 38.29 -5.00 21.52
C GLU A 82 37.33 -4.82 20.33
N LYS A 83 37.52 -5.56 19.23
CA LYS A 83 36.64 -5.48 18.06
C LYS A 83 35.25 -5.99 18.40
N LEU A 84 35.14 -7.15 19.04
CA LEU A 84 33.88 -7.71 19.52
C LEU A 84 33.14 -6.77 20.48
N ALA A 85 33.86 -6.12 21.40
CA ALA A 85 33.28 -5.16 22.33
C ALA A 85 32.67 -3.95 21.59
N ARG A 86 33.38 -3.41 20.59
CA ARG A 86 32.89 -2.30 19.75
C ARG A 86 31.70 -2.71 18.89
N ASP A 87 31.74 -3.89 18.29
CA ASP A 87 30.66 -4.41 17.45
C ASP A 87 29.39 -4.63 18.29
N LEU A 88 29.52 -5.25 19.47
CA LEU A 88 28.41 -5.46 20.40
C LEU A 88 27.80 -4.14 20.91
N LYS A 89 28.64 -3.14 21.20
CA LYS A 89 28.17 -1.81 21.59
C LYS A 89 27.42 -1.12 20.46
N THR A 90 27.94 -1.19 19.24
CA THR A 90 27.27 -0.66 18.04
C THR A 90 25.93 -1.35 17.82
N PHE A 91 25.91 -2.68 17.86
CA PHE A 91 24.69 -3.47 17.71
C PHE A 91 23.64 -3.15 18.77
N SER A 92 24.03 -3.06 20.05
CA SER A 92 23.09 -2.68 21.11
C SER A 92 22.53 -1.27 20.93
N ALA A 93 23.31 -0.34 20.37
CA ALA A 93 22.83 0.99 20.03
C ALA A 93 21.85 0.96 18.85
N GLN A 94 22.09 0.11 17.84
CA GLN A 94 21.17 -0.09 16.71
C GLN A 94 19.83 -0.67 17.16
N GLU A 95 19.82 -1.69 18.03
CA GLU A 95 18.58 -2.25 18.61
C GLU A 95 17.78 -1.19 19.37
N HIS A 96 18.46 -0.37 20.17
CA HIS A 96 17.83 0.72 20.92
C HIS A 96 17.23 1.78 19.99
N LEU A 97 18.02 2.22 18.99
CA LEU A 97 17.58 3.22 18.02
C LEU A 97 16.39 2.71 17.19
N TRP A 98 16.39 1.44 16.78
CA TRP A 98 15.27 0.85 16.06
C TRP A 98 13.98 0.85 16.90
N ALA A 99 14.09 0.50 18.19
CA ALA A 99 12.97 0.56 19.12
C ALA A 99 12.44 1.99 19.32
N GLU A 100 13.34 2.96 19.47
CA GLU A 100 12.98 4.39 19.56
C GLU A 100 12.31 4.89 18.29
N ASN A 101 12.82 4.51 17.11
CA ASN A 101 12.27 4.90 15.81
C ASN A 101 10.86 4.33 15.61
N CYS A 102 10.56 3.11 16.09
CA CYS A 102 9.19 2.62 16.14
C CYS A 102 8.26 3.52 16.95
N GLY A 103 8.71 3.99 18.12
CA GLY A 103 7.97 4.92 18.96
C GLY A 103 7.80 6.31 18.33
N ASN A 104 8.83 6.80 17.62
CA ASN A 104 8.79 8.04 16.85
C ASN A 104 7.80 7.95 15.68
N LEU A 105 7.80 6.83 14.97
CA LEU A 105 6.94 6.60 13.81
C LEU A 105 5.46 6.78 14.16
N ASN A 106 5.01 6.22 15.28
CA ASN A 106 3.65 6.40 15.78
C ASN A 106 3.30 7.88 16.06
N ARG A 107 4.27 8.67 16.55
CA ARG A 107 4.08 10.11 16.79
C ARG A 107 3.98 10.89 15.48
N LEU A 108 4.87 10.61 14.53
CA LEU A 108 4.89 11.26 13.21
C LEU A 108 3.59 10.99 12.44
N THR A 109 3.12 9.74 12.44
CA THR A 109 1.86 9.38 11.77
C THR A 109 0.64 10.07 12.40
N LYS A 110 0.63 10.31 13.72
CA LYS A 110 -0.45 11.05 14.40
C LYS A 110 -0.42 12.55 14.13
N ALA A 111 0.76 13.12 14.00
CA ALA A 111 0.94 14.54 13.67
C ALA A 111 0.65 14.83 12.19
N ASP A 112 0.51 13.79 11.36
CA ASP A 112 0.38 13.84 9.90
C ASP A 112 1.45 14.72 9.24
N THR A 113 2.62 14.80 9.89
CA THR A 113 3.80 15.45 9.34
C THR A 113 4.32 14.54 8.24
N GLY A 114 4.31 15.00 6.98
CA GLY A 114 4.81 14.23 5.85
C GLY A 114 6.19 13.60 6.13
N GLY A 115 6.48 12.45 5.49
CA GLY A 115 7.75 11.72 5.65
C GLY A 115 7.67 10.45 6.50
N TRP A 116 6.63 10.26 7.32
CA TRP A 116 6.48 9.03 8.11
C TRP A 116 6.38 7.75 7.27
N ARG A 117 5.84 7.82 6.04
CA ARG A 117 5.81 6.68 5.11
C ARG A 117 7.22 6.23 4.73
N HIS A 118 8.12 7.18 4.47
CA HIS A 118 9.51 6.90 4.15
C HIS A 118 10.22 6.25 5.34
N GLU A 119 9.98 6.75 6.56
CA GLU A 119 10.53 6.13 7.78
C GLU A 119 9.99 4.70 7.99
N LEU A 120 8.70 4.44 7.73
CA LEU A 120 8.14 3.09 7.78
C LEU A 120 8.84 2.17 6.76
N GLU A 121 9.00 2.60 5.51
CA GLU A 121 9.64 1.83 4.44
C GLU A 121 11.10 1.48 4.76
N LYS A 122 11.81 2.38 5.44
CA LYS A 122 13.17 2.15 5.90
C LYS A 122 13.22 1.19 7.10
N LEU A 123 12.32 1.35 8.06
CA LEU A 123 12.38 0.64 9.35
C LEU A 123 12.00 -0.85 9.26
N LEU A 124 11.06 -1.19 8.36
CA LEU A 124 10.60 -2.58 8.17
C LEU A 124 11.72 -3.56 7.75
N PRO A 125 12.58 -3.28 6.74
CA PRO A 125 13.67 -4.17 6.37
C PRO A 125 14.80 -4.24 7.43
N GLU A 126 15.07 -3.14 8.16
CA GLU A 126 16.13 -3.08 9.19
C GLU A 126 15.97 -4.18 10.27
N ALA A 127 14.74 -4.61 10.58
CA ALA A 127 14.51 -5.69 11.54
C ALA A 127 15.16 -7.03 11.10
N SER A 128 15.19 -7.31 9.80
CA SER A 128 15.86 -8.51 9.28
C SER A 128 17.38 -8.40 9.38
N GLU A 129 17.94 -7.20 9.20
CA GLU A 129 19.37 -6.91 9.35
C GLU A 129 19.82 -7.06 10.82
N LEU A 130 19.01 -6.60 11.76
CA LEU A 130 19.24 -6.80 13.19
C LEU A 130 19.24 -8.28 13.56
N HIS A 131 18.29 -9.06 13.03
CA HIS A 131 18.26 -10.51 13.23
C HIS A 131 19.51 -11.20 12.69
N GLN A 132 19.93 -10.86 11.46
CA GLN A 132 21.15 -11.40 10.88
C GLN A 132 22.39 -11.09 11.74
N THR A 133 22.47 -9.85 12.24
CA THR A 133 23.55 -9.43 13.15
C THR A 133 23.54 -10.22 14.47
N ARG A 134 22.35 -10.52 15.02
CA ARG A 134 22.23 -11.37 16.23
C ARG A 134 22.77 -12.78 15.99
N VAL A 135 22.46 -13.38 14.84
CA VAL A 135 22.97 -14.72 14.46
C VAL A 135 24.50 -14.71 14.41
N GLU A 136 25.09 -13.70 13.76
CA GLU A 136 26.56 -13.56 13.68
C GLU A 136 27.20 -13.34 15.05
N ILE A 137 26.59 -12.53 15.91
CA ILE A 137 27.05 -12.33 17.28
C ILE A 137 27.05 -13.65 18.05
N LEU A 138 25.98 -14.44 17.99
CA LEU A 138 25.88 -15.72 18.71
C LEU A 138 26.98 -16.70 18.32
N GLN A 139 27.36 -16.74 17.02
CA GLN A 139 28.48 -17.55 16.54
C GLN A 139 29.81 -17.07 17.13
N ARG A 140 30.02 -15.74 17.19
CA ARG A 140 31.26 -15.15 17.74
C ARG A 140 31.42 -15.36 19.24
N ILE A 141 30.32 -15.54 19.98
CA ILE A 141 30.33 -15.71 21.44
C ILE A 141 30.10 -17.16 21.88
N GLU A 142 30.13 -18.15 20.98
CA GLU A 142 29.89 -19.56 21.30
C GLU A 142 30.81 -20.09 22.42
N GLY A 143 32.03 -19.57 22.52
CA GLY A 143 33.00 -19.91 23.57
C GLY A 143 32.78 -19.19 24.92
N PHE A 144 31.73 -18.38 25.08
CA PHE A 144 31.47 -17.69 26.34
C PHE A 144 31.16 -18.67 27.47
N PRO A 145 31.43 -18.30 28.73
CA PRO A 145 31.03 -19.17 29.83
C PRO A 145 29.49 -19.34 29.81
N PRO A 146 28.98 -20.56 30.10
CA PRO A 146 27.57 -20.89 29.84
C PRO A 146 26.54 -19.93 30.45
N PRO A 147 26.72 -19.38 31.67
CA PRO A 147 25.77 -18.41 32.22
C PRO A 147 25.69 -17.10 31.42
N GLN A 148 26.81 -16.63 30.87
CA GLN A 148 26.87 -15.41 30.06
C GLN A 148 26.27 -15.65 28.68
N TYR A 149 26.64 -16.77 28.01
CA TYR A 149 26.06 -17.14 26.71
C TYR A 149 24.53 -17.21 26.79
N LYS A 150 24.01 -17.86 27.84
CA LYS A 150 22.56 -18.00 28.07
C LYS A 150 21.83 -16.64 28.20
N LYS A 151 22.47 -15.64 28.83
CA LYS A 151 21.86 -14.29 28.94
C LYS A 151 21.66 -13.65 27.56
N PHE A 152 22.60 -13.84 26.63
CA PHE A 152 22.46 -13.33 25.27
C PHE A 152 21.37 -14.07 24.50
N THR A 153 21.40 -15.41 24.51
CA THR A 153 20.40 -16.22 23.80
C THR A 153 18.98 -15.92 24.30
N ASP A 154 18.77 -15.83 25.61
CA ASP A 154 17.45 -15.56 26.20
C ASP A 154 16.89 -14.18 25.78
N ILE A 155 17.75 -13.19 25.53
CA ILE A 155 17.36 -11.86 25.03
C ILE A 155 17.12 -11.91 23.53
N PHE A 156 18.05 -12.51 22.77
CA PHE A 156 17.99 -12.56 21.31
C PHE A 156 16.78 -13.36 20.82
N GLU A 157 16.46 -14.49 21.45
CA GLU A 157 15.25 -15.26 21.14
C GLU A 157 13.96 -14.45 21.35
N LYS A 158 13.96 -13.53 22.32
CA LYS A 158 12.82 -12.63 22.54
C LYS A 158 12.77 -11.54 21.47
N LEU A 159 13.91 -10.95 21.11
CA LEU A 159 14.00 -9.97 20.01
C LEU A 159 13.61 -10.60 18.66
N ASP A 160 13.99 -11.86 18.40
CA ASP A 160 13.60 -12.60 17.21
C ASP A 160 12.08 -12.76 17.09
N LYS A 161 11.37 -12.94 18.23
CA LYS A 161 9.90 -12.96 18.24
C LYS A 161 9.30 -11.60 17.87
N TYR A 162 9.94 -10.50 18.27
CA TYR A 162 9.53 -9.17 17.83
C TYR A 162 9.78 -8.99 16.34
N ASP A 163 10.92 -9.42 15.81
CA ASP A 163 11.25 -9.29 14.39
C ASP A 163 10.38 -10.19 13.50
N ALA A 164 9.97 -11.36 13.98
CA ALA A 164 8.95 -12.17 13.32
C ALA A 164 7.63 -11.42 13.15
N ARG A 165 7.23 -10.63 14.17
CA ARG A 165 6.05 -9.77 14.09
C ARG A 165 6.25 -8.56 13.16
N VAL A 166 7.47 -8.02 13.06
CA VAL A 166 7.79 -7.00 12.05
C VAL A 166 7.61 -7.56 10.64
N ARG A 167 8.10 -8.78 10.38
CA ARG A 167 7.91 -9.46 9.09
C ARG A 167 6.44 -9.66 8.75
N MET A 168 5.59 -9.96 9.73
CA MET A 168 4.13 -10.01 9.55
C MET A 168 3.54 -8.68 9.10
N VAL A 169 4.03 -7.55 9.62
CA VAL A 169 3.58 -6.22 9.20
C VAL A 169 4.15 -5.81 7.84
N HIS A 170 5.37 -6.24 7.54
CA HIS A 170 6.03 -5.96 6.26
C HIS A 170 5.35 -6.72 5.11
N PHE A 171 5.08 -8.01 5.31
CA PHE A 171 4.53 -8.93 4.31
C PHE A 171 3.25 -9.62 4.84
N PRO A 172 2.16 -8.86 5.10
CA PRO A 172 0.96 -9.42 5.71
C PRO A 172 0.29 -10.51 4.86
N GLU A 173 0.48 -10.50 3.54
CA GLU A 173 -0.01 -11.51 2.60
C GLU A 173 0.53 -12.92 2.87
N ASN A 174 1.72 -13.03 3.49
CA ASN A 174 2.32 -14.31 3.85
C ASN A 174 1.70 -14.91 5.13
N TYR A 175 0.79 -14.20 5.79
CA TYR A 175 0.18 -14.58 7.06
C TYR A 175 -1.35 -14.42 7.03
N PRO A 176 -2.07 -15.12 6.13
CA PRO A 176 -3.50 -14.90 5.91
C PRO A 176 -4.40 -15.23 7.11
N ASP A 177 -3.95 -16.11 8.01
CA ASP A 177 -4.74 -16.55 9.17
C ASP A 177 -4.49 -15.71 10.44
N GLN A 178 -3.59 -14.72 10.38
CA GLN A 178 -3.23 -13.89 11.53
C GLN A 178 -4.28 -12.80 11.76
N ARG A 179 -5.10 -12.98 12.80
CA ARG A 179 -6.21 -12.05 13.15
C ARG A 179 -5.79 -10.60 13.37
N ASP A 180 -4.62 -10.38 13.94
CA ASP A 180 -4.08 -9.03 14.16
C ASP A 180 -3.85 -8.25 12.84
N LEU A 181 -3.80 -8.96 11.72
CA LEU A 181 -3.61 -8.42 10.37
C LEU A 181 -4.91 -8.30 9.57
N ASP A 182 -6.07 -8.69 10.13
CA ASP A 182 -7.35 -8.73 9.41
C ASP A 182 -7.67 -7.40 8.72
N HIS A 183 -7.37 -6.27 9.38
CA HIS A 183 -7.58 -4.95 8.81
C HIS A 183 -6.67 -4.69 7.60
N LEU A 184 -5.40 -5.09 7.67
CA LEU A 184 -4.46 -4.98 6.55
C LEU A 184 -4.93 -5.84 5.37
N HIS A 185 -5.30 -7.09 5.63
CA HIS A 185 -5.81 -7.99 4.60
C HIS A 185 -7.08 -7.45 3.95
N ARG A 186 -7.97 -6.84 4.73
CA ARG A 186 -9.18 -6.20 4.22
C ARG A 186 -8.85 -5.08 3.24
N ILE A 187 -7.96 -4.15 3.62
CA ILE A 187 -7.55 -3.05 2.72
C ILE A 187 -6.86 -3.61 1.47
N SER A 188 -5.93 -4.56 1.61
CA SER A 188 -5.27 -5.20 0.46
C SER A 188 -6.27 -5.86 -0.49
N ARG A 189 -7.31 -6.50 0.04
CA ARG A 189 -8.38 -7.11 -0.75
C ARG A 189 -9.22 -6.05 -1.45
N GLU A 190 -9.56 -4.96 -0.76
CA GLU A 190 -10.32 -3.85 -1.35
C GLU A 190 -9.56 -3.21 -2.53
N MET A 191 -8.24 -2.99 -2.41
CA MET A 191 -7.41 -2.47 -3.51
C MET A 191 -7.37 -3.44 -4.70
N LYS A 192 -7.17 -4.74 -4.45
CA LYS A 192 -7.14 -5.77 -5.51
C LYS A 192 -8.48 -5.93 -6.21
N GLU A 193 -9.59 -5.91 -5.45
CA GLU A 193 -10.93 -6.00 -6.03
C GLU A 193 -11.28 -4.74 -6.83
N LEU A 194 -10.87 -3.54 -6.38
CA LEU A 194 -11.03 -2.32 -7.16
C LEU A 194 -10.31 -2.43 -8.52
N GLU A 195 -9.04 -2.82 -8.49
CA GLU A 195 -8.24 -3.03 -9.70
C GLU A 195 -8.89 -4.04 -10.65
N LYS A 196 -9.25 -5.21 -10.13
CA LYS A 196 -9.88 -6.28 -10.90
C LYS A 196 -11.20 -5.84 -11.55
N GLU A 197 -12.11 -5.22 -10.79
CA GLU A 197 -13.41 -4.81 -11.33
C GLU A 197 -13.28 -3.65 -12.33
N ALA A 198 -12.35 -2.72 -12.10
CA ALA A 198 -12.10 -1.62 -13.03
C ALA A 198 -11.46 -2.10 -14.35
N ILE A 199 -10.51 -3.03 -14.29
CA ILE A 199 -9.95 -3.71 -15.48
C ILE A 199 -11.07 -4.40 -16.25
N LYS A 200 -11.89 -5.19 -15.55
CA LYS A 200 -13.00 -5.91 -16.18
C LYS A 200 -13.96 -4.97 -16.92
N MET A 201 -14.34 -3.84 -16.30
CA MET A 201 -15.18 -2.84 -16.97
C MET A 201 -14.49 -2.22 -18.20
N ALA A 202 -13.22 -1.84 -18.07
CA ALA A 202 -12.46 -1.26 -19.18
C ALA A 202 -12.31 -2.23 -20.36
N ASP A 203 -12.01 -3.51 -20.08
CA ASP A 203 -11.89 -4.56 -21.09
C ASP A 203 -13.21 -4.79 -21.83
N HIS A 204 -14.35 -4.74 -21.13
CA HIS A 204 -15.67 -4.83 -21.77
C HIS A 204 -15.98 -3.64 -22.67
N VAL A 205 -15.61 -2.43 -22.25
CA VAL A 205 -15.75 -1.21 -23.07
C VAL A 205 -14.87 -1.29 -24.31
N GLU A 206 -13.62 -1.71 -24.17
CA GLU A 206 -12.67 -1.85 -25.29
C GLU A 206 -13.13 -2.86 -26.33
N ALA A 207 -13.70 -3.99 -25.90
CA ALA A 207 -14.23 -5.01 -26.81
C ALA A 207 -15.38 -4.48 -27.69
N GLU A 208 -16.11 -3.48 -27.23
CA GLU A 208 -17.31 -2.95 -27.89
C GLU A 208 -17.12 -1.50 -28.37
N VAL A 209 -15.89 -1.00 -28.36
CA VAL A 209 -15.59 0.44 -28.54
C VAL A 209 -16.16 1.00 -29.83
N ALA A 210 -16.13 0.25 -30.93
CA ALA A 210 -16.67 0.69 -32.21
C ALA A 210 -18.17 0.96 -32.14
N THR A 211 -18.95 0.03 -31.56
CA THR A 211 -20.40 0.17 -31.39
C THR A 211 -20.76 1.30 -30.42
N ILE A 212 -19.95 1.48 -29.37
CA ILE A 212 -20.15 2.56 -28.41
C ILE A 212 -19.84 3.91 -29.05
N ASP A 213 -18.74 4.02 -29.80
CA ASP A 213 -18.33 5.24 -30.50
C ASP A 213 -19.35 5.63 -31.58
N GLU A 214 -19.91 4.67 -32.33
CA GLU A 214 -21.01 4.90 -33.27
C GLU A 214 -22.25 5.49 -32.59
N ALA A 215 -22.62 4.99 -31.41
CA ALA A 215 -23.74 5.51 -30.64
C ALA A 215 -23.46 6.93 -30.09
N ILE A 216 -22.21 7.19 -29.67
CA ILE A 216 -21.77 8.52 -29.24
C ILE A 216 -21.84 9.51 -30.42
N ASP A 217 -21.31 9.16 -31.58
CA ASP A 217 -21.34 10.00 -32.79
C ASP A 217 -22.76 10.30 -33.25
N ALA A 218 -23.66 9.31 -33.22
CA ALA A 218 -25.08 9.52 -33.54
C ALA A 218 -25.76 10.48 -32.55
N ALA A 219 -25.37 10.44 -31.27
CA ALA A 219 -25.94 11.27 -30.21
C ALA A 219 -25.31 12.67 -30.10
N SER A 220 -24.08 12.87 -30.55
CA SER A 220 -23.31 14.11 -30.36
C SER A 220 -23.68 15.25 -31.30
N ALA A 221 -24.66 15.07 -32.20
CA ALA A 221 -25.28 16.06 -33.11
C ALA A 221 -24.44 17.36 -33.30
N ASN A 222 -23.52 17.33 -34.28
CA ASN A 222 -22.55 18.37 -34.67
C ASN A 222 -21.18 18.36 -33.96
N PHE A 223 -20.89 17.35 -33.13
CA PHE A 223 -19.54 17.15 -32.55
C PHE A 223 -18.92 15.86 -33.05
N ASP A 224 -17.87 15.96 -33.86
CA ASP A 224 -17.06 14.80 -34.23
C ASP A 224 -16.43 14.20 -32.97
N ILE A 225 -16.49 12.87 -32.79
CA ILE A 225 -15.89 12.18 -31.64
C ILE A 225 -14.42 12.54 -31.43
N GLU A 226 -13.68 12.81 -32.51
CA GLU A 226 -12.27 13.23 -32.48
C GLU A 226 -12.05 14.56 -31.75
N ARG A 227 -13.09 15.39 -31.65
CA ARG A 227 -13.04 16.71 -30.99
C ARG A 227 -13.46 16.65 -29.53
N ILE A 228 -13.99 15.52 -29.06
CA ILE A 228 -14.33 15.31 -27.66
C ILE A 228 -13.04 15.16 -26.85
N SER A 229 -12.97 15.77 -25.68
CA SER A 229 -11.81 15.61 -24.81
C SER A 229 -11.61 14.13 -24.47
N LYS A 230 -10.36 13.65 -24.42
CA LYS A 230 -10.08 12.23 -24.17
C LYS A 230 -10.67 11.73 -22.84
N VAL A 231 -10.80 12.61 -21.85
CA VAL A 231 -11.41 12.29 -20.55
C VAL A 231 -12.92 12.14 -20.70
N ASP A 232 -13.59 13.10 -21.34
CA ASP A 232 -15.04 13.04 -21.55
C ASP A 232 -15.42 11.86 -22.44
N LEU A 233 -14.59 11.54 -23.44
CA LEU A 233 -14.78 10.37 -24.28
C LEU A 233 -14.65 9.06 -23.49
N ALA A 234 -13.69 8.95 -22.56
CA ALA A 234 -13.59 7.78 -21.67
C ALA A 234 -14.82 7.64 -20.76
N ILE A 235 -15.36 8.75 -20.26
CA ILE A 235 -16.60 8.79 -19.46
C ILE A 235 -17.80 8.33 -20.31
N LEU A 236 -17.97 8.92 -21.50
CA LEU A 236 -19.05 8.57 -22.43
C LEU A 236 -18.99 7.11 -22.84
N ARG A 237 -17.79 6.58 -23.11
CA ARG A 237 -17.62 5.17 -23.49
C ARG A 237 -18.04 4.22 -22.36
N LEU A 238 -17.61 4.50 -21.14
CA LEU A 238 -18.01 3.69 -19.98
C LEU A 238 -19.52 3.73 -19.75
N ALA A 239 -20.11 4.91 -19.71
CA ALA A 239 -21.54 5.08 -19.42
C ALA A 239 -22.42 4.59 -20.59
N GLY A 240 -22.00 4.81 -21.83
CA GLY A 240 -22.65 4.29 -23.03
C GLY A 240 -22.68 2.76 -23.02
N TRP A 241 -21.56 2.12 -22.71
CA TRP A 241 -21.51 0.67 -22.51
C TRP A 241 -22.49 0.20 -21.42
N GLU A 242 -22.51 0.87 -20.26
CA GLU A 242 -23.44 0.52 -19.18
C GLU A 242 -24.90 0.60 -19.64
N ILE A 243 -25.29 1.69 -20.32
CA ILE A 243 -26.66 1.89 -20.84
C ILE A 243 -27.03 0.83 -21.88
N MET A 244 -26.11 0.50 -22.79
CA MET A 244 -26.39 -0.38 -23.93
C MET A 244 -26.34 -1.87 -23.56
N LYS A 245 -25.56 -2.25 -22.54
CA LYS A 245 -25.25 -3.66 -22.26
C LYS A 245 -25.71 -4.15 -20.88
N LEU A 246 -25.94 -3.28 -19.91
CA LEU A 246 -26.37 -3.67 -18.56
C LEU A 246 -27.87 -3.46 -18.37
N SER A 247 -28.70 -4.38 -18.87
CA SER A 247 -30.17 -4.31 -18.77
C SER A 247 -30.72 -4.20 -17.34
N ASP A 248 -29.95 -4.68 -16.36
CA ASP A 248 -30.32 -4.65 -14.93
C ASP A 248 -29.95 -3.34 -14.22
N LEU A 249 -29.30 -2.40 -14.93
CA LEU A 249 -28.91 -1.10 -14.41
C LEU A 249 -29.71 0.01 -15.09
N ASP A 250 -30.45 0.79 -14.30
CA ASP A 250 -31.20 1.94 -14.80
C ASP A 250 -30.25 2.96 -15.46
N ALA A 251 -30.53 3.32 -16.71
CA ALA A 251 -29.76 4.29 -17.48
C ALA A 251 -29.60 5.63 -16.72
N ALA A 252 -30.59 6.06 -15.96
CA ALA A 252 -30.52 7.29 -15.17
C ALA A 252 -29.39 7.24 -14.12
N ILE A 253 -29.08 6.06 -13.57
CA ILE A 253 -27.96 5.90 -12.63
C ILE A 253 -26.63 6.08 -13.36
N SER A 254 -26.46 5.44 -14.52
CA SER A 254 -25.24 5.56 -15.33
C SER A 254 -25.01 7.00 -15.79
N ILE A 255 -26.08 7.70 -16.20
CA ILE A 255 -26.03 9.11 -16.60
C ILE A 255 -25.59 9.99 -15.43
N ASN A 256 -26.24 9.88 -14.26
CA ASN A 256 -25.90 10.70 -13.09
C ASN A 256 -24.44 10.51 -12.65
N GLU A 257 -23.96 9.26 -12.61
CA GLU A 257 -22.56 8.98 -12.24
C GLU A 257 -21.57 9.51 -13.29
N ALA A 258 -21.91 9.44 -14.58
CA ALA A 258 -21.09 10.00 -15.64
C ALA A 258 -21.02 11.53 -15.57
N VAL A 259 -22.13 12.19 -15.27
CA VAL A 259 -22.21 13.66 -15.06
C VAL A 259 -21.36 14.08 -13.87
N ASP A 260 -21.43 13.35 -12.76
CA ASP A 260 -20.60 13.61 -11.57
C ASP A 260 -19.10 13.45 -11.87
N LEU A 261 -18.72 12.42 -12.63
CA LEU A 261 -17.33 12.21 -13.06
C LEU A 261 -16.86 13.32 -14.00
N ALA A 262 -17.67 13.71 -14.97
CA ALA A 262 -17.36 14.77 -15.92
C ALA A 262 -17.21 16.12 -15.20
N HIS A 263 -18.10 16.41 -14.24
CA HIS A 263 -17.98 17.59 -13.39
C HIS A 263 -16.66 17.58 -12.59
N SER A 264 -16.28 16.43 -12.04
CA SER A 264 -15.08 16.28 -11.21
C SER A 264 -13.77 16.37 -12.01
N PHE A 265 -13.75 15.89 -13.25
CA PHE A 265 -12.53 15.81 -14.06
C PHE A 265 -12.39 16.92 -15.11
N SER A 266 -13.50 17.42 -15.65
CA SER A 266 -13.53 18.34 -16.80
C SER A 266 -14.36 19.61 -16.57
N GLY A 267 -15.15 19.66 -15.49
CA GLY A 267 -15.95 20.83 -15.10
C GLY A 267 -17.40 20.83 -15.61
N ALA A 268 -18.11 21.93 -15.34
CA ALA A 268 -19.56 22.01 -15.51
C ALA A 268 -20.05 21.96 -16.97
N GLU A 269 -19.27 22.49 -17.92
CA GLU A 269 -19.61 22.43 -19.36
C GLU A 269 -19.57 20.98 -19.87
N SER A 270 -18.52 20.23 -19.53
CA SER A 270 -18.41 18.80 -19.84
C SER A 270 -19.52 17.98 -19.20
N ALA A 271 -19.89 18.29 -17.94
CA ALA A 271 -21.01 17.62 -17.27
C ALA A 271 -22.34 17.79 -18.04
N SER A 272 -22.61 19.01 -18.52
CA SER A 272 -23.81 19.32 -19.31
C SER A 272 -23.79 18.62 -20.67
N PHE A 273 -22.63 18.59 -21.33
CA PHE A 273 -22.44 17.90 -22.61
C PHE A 273 -22.62 16.38 -22.46
N VAL A 274 -21.95 15.76 -21.49
CA VAL A 274 -22.04 14.32 -21.20
C VAL A 274 -23.48 13.91 -20.92
N ASN A 275 -24.21 14.69 -20.11
CA ASN A 275 -25.63 14.45 -19.86
C ASN A 275 -26.43 14.42 -21.16
N GLY A 276 -26.28 15.44 -22.01
CA GLY A 276 -27.03 15.58 -23.25
C GLY A 276 -26.77 14.46 -24.26
N VAL A 277 -25.54 13.94 -24.33
CA VAL A 277 -25.19 12.80 -25.19
C VAL A 277 -25.80 11.51 -24.67
N LEU A 278 -25.61 11.19 -23.39
CA LEU A 278 -26.11 9.94 -22.80
C LEU A 278 -27.65 9.89 -22.72
N ASP A 279 -28.30 11.05 -22.55
CA ASP A 279 -29.78 11.18 -22.61
C ASP A 279 -30.35 10.80 -23.96
N LYS A 280 -29.59 10.96 -25.06
CA LYS A 280 -30.01 10.54 -26.39
C LYS A 280 -29.74 9.05 -26.61
N ILE A 281 -28.57 8.57 -26.18
CA ILE A 281 -28.21 7.13 -26.25
C ILE A 281 -29.24 6.29 -25.50
N SER A 282 -29.67 6.70 -24.31
CA SER A 282 -30.66 5.95 -23.51
C SER A 282 -32.08 5.88 -24.12
N LYS A 283 -32.38 6.70 -25.14
CA LYS A 283 -33.69 6.77 -25.82
C LYS A 283 -33.66 6.15 -27.22
N SER A 284 -32.51 5.65 -27.65
CA SER A 284 -32.29 5.05 -28.97
C SER A 284 -32.56 3.55 -28.94
#